data_AF-A0A2N4Y7S6-F1
#
_entry.id   AF-A0A2N4Y7S6-F1
#
_cell.length_a   1.000
_cell.length_b   1.000
_cell.length_c   1.000
_cell.angle_alpha   90.00
_cell.angle_beta   90.00
_cell.angle_gamma   90.00
#
_symmetry.space_group_name_H-M   'P 1'
#
loop_
_entity.id
_entity.type
_entity.pdbx_description
1 polymer ?
#
loop_
_entity_poly.entity_id
_entity_poly.type
_entity_poly.pdbx_seq_one_letter_code
_entity_poly.pdbx_strand_id
1 'polypeptide(L)' 'MFLDLNNYTPPPDPPGEPDRPSLTPRQQKTLMVIVGFNIFLLFVAPIGGATVISALLELFG' A
#
# COMPACT_ATOMS: atom_id res chain seq x y z
N MET A 1 20.64 -40.53 17.79
CA MET A 1 21.66 -39.64 18.36
C MET A 1 20.96 -38.75 19.37
N PHE A 2 21.39 -38.71 20.63
CA PHE A 2 20.80 -37.84 21.67
C PHE A 2 21.50 -36.48 21.65
N LEU A 3 20.74 -35.38 21.76
CA LEU A 3 21.27 -34.03 21.82
C LEU A 3 21.87 -33.79 23.21
N ASP A 4 23.21 -33.68 23.29
CA ASP A 4 23.89 -33.34 24.55
C ASP A 4 23.81 -31.84 24.81
N LEU A 5 23.02 -31.47 25.81
CA LEU A 5 22.76 -30.09 26.20
C LEU A 5 23.81 -29.54 27.18
N ASN A 6 24.70 -30.38 27.73
CA ASN A 6 25.65 -29.95 28.76
C ASN A 6 26.69 -28.93 28.26
N ASN A 7 26.92 -28.85 26.95
CA ASN A 7 27.79 -27.87 26.31
C ASN A 7 27.06 -27.01 25.26
N TYR A 8 25.72 -26.96 25.32
CA TYR A 8 24.97 -26.17 24.37
C TYR A 8 24.98 -24.68 24.74
N THR A 9 25.61 -23.86 23.91
CA THR A 9 25.49 -22.40 23.97
C THR A 9 24.48 -21.98 22.89
N PRO A 10 23.35 -21.35 23.25
CA PRO A 10 22.42 -20.83 22.26
C PRO A 10 23.13 -19.87 21.31
N PRO A 11 22.84 -19.92 20.00
CA PRO A 11 23.34 -18.90 19.08
C PRO A 11 22.84 -17.51 19.52
N PRO A 12 23.61 -16.44 19.24
CA PRO A 12 23.18 -15.08 19.55
C PRO A 12 21.82 -14.77 18.92
N ASP A 13 21.02 -13.95 19.61
CA ASP A 13 19.76 -13.48 19.03
C ASP A 13 20.03 -12.79 17.68
N PRO A 14 19.17 -13.02 16.67
CA PRO A 14 19.28 -12.31 15.41
C PRO A 14 19.21 -10.80 15.66
N PRO A 15 19.91 -9.97 14.88
CA PRO A 15 19.78 -8.53 14.98
C PRO A 15 18.31 -8.15 14.80
N GLY A 16 17.81 -7.26 15.66
CA GLY A 16 16.41 -6.81 15.60
C GLY A 16 16.07 -6.23 14.24
N GLU A 17 14.79 -6.27 13.85
CA GLU A 17 14.39 -5.71 12.56
C GLU A 17 14.84 -4.25 12.41
N PRO A 18 15.33 -3.86 11.23
CA PRO A 18 15.68 -2.47 10.97
C PRO A 18 14.47 -1.57 11.17
N ASP A 19 14.70 -0.40 11.76
CA ASP A 19 13.67 0.61 11.97
C ASP A 19 12.97 0.92 10.64
N ARG A 20 11.66 0.73 10.62
CA ARG A 20 10.87 1.05 9.43
C ARG A 20 10.78 2.57 9.32
N PRO A 21 10.99 3.15 8.13
CA PRO A 21 10.85 4.59 7.95
C PRO A 21 9.42 5.01 8.32
N SER A 22 9.31 5.89 9.31
CA SER A 22 8.02 6.45 9.72
C SER A 22 7.67 7.64 8.83
N LEU A 23 6.40 7.72 8.43
CA LEU A 23 5.93 8.87 7.66
C LEU A 23 5.91 10.11 8.55
N THR A 24 6.51 11.19 8.09
CA THR A 24 6.36 12.50 8.72
C THR A 24 4.89 12.95 8.70
N PRO A 25 4.46 13.83 9.62
CA PRO A 25 3.06 14.29 9.65
C PRO A 25 2.59 14.89 8.32
N ARG A 26 3.49 15.54 7.57
CA ARG A 26 3.19 16.07 6.23
C ARG A 26 2.94 14.95 5.22
N GLN A 27 3.76 13.91 5.23
CA GLN A 27 3.58 12.75 4.33
C GLN A 27 2.29 11.99 4.65
N GLN A 28 1.94 11.83 5.93
CA GLN A 28 0.67 11.21 6.32
C GLN A 28 -0.53 12.01 5.81
N LYS A 29 -0.49 13.34 5.94
CA LYS A 29 -1.54 14.23 5.41
C LYS A 29 -1.66 14.12 3.89
N THR A 30 -0.53 14.16 3.17
CA THR A 30 -0.51 14.00 1.71
C THR A 30 -1.07 12.64 1.29
N LEU A 31 -0.67 11.56 1.97
CA LEU A 31 -1.16 10.22 1.71
C LEU A 31 -2.68 10.13 1.90
N MET A 32 -3.20 10.70 2.99
CA MET A 32 -4.64 10.74 3.27
C MET A 32 -5.42 11.51 2.19
N VAL A 33 -4.87 12.63 1.70
CA VAL A 33 -5.45 13.40 0.59
C VAL A 33 -5.49 12.57 -0.70
N ILE A 34 -4.39 11.87 -1.04
CA ILE A 34 -4.31 11.04 -2.25
C ILE A 34 -5.33 9.89 -2.19
N VAL A 35 -5.44 9.23 -1.03
CA VAL A 35 -6.41 8.15 -0.82
C VAL A 35 -7.84 8.69 -0.94
N GLY A 36 -8.16 9.79 -0.26
CA GLY A 36 -9.48 10.42 -0.34
C GLY A 36 -9.83 10.85 -1.76
N PHE A 37 -8.87 11.42 -2.49
CA PHE A 37 -9.04 11.83 -3.89
C PHE A 37 -9.30 10.62 -4.80
N ASN A 38 -8.58 9.51 -4.63
CA ASN A 38 -8.84 8.29 -5.40
C ASN A 38 -10.21 7.70 -5.12
N ILE A 39 -10.63 7.66 -3.86
CA ILE A 39 -11.97 7.20 -3.49
C ILE A 39 -13.04 8.10 -4.13
N PHE A 40 -12.84 9.42 -4.10
CA PHE A 40 -13.73 10.35 -4.77
C PHE A 40 -13.79 10.12 -6.29
N LEU A 41 -12.63 9.93 -6.93
CA LEU A 41 -12.55 9.61 -8.35
C LEU A 41 -13.22 8.30 -8.71
N LEU A 42 -13.27 7.29 -7.83
CA LEU A 42 -14.03 6.07 -8.11
C LEU A 42 -15.52 6.32 -8.31
N PHE A 43 -16.08 7.41 -7.78
CA PHE A 43 -17.48 7.80 -8.02
C PHE A 43 -17.64 8.77 -9.18
N VAL A 44 -16.67 9.67 -9.39
CA VAL A 44 -16.69 10.63 -10.50
C VAL A 44 -16.34 9.97 -11.83
N ALA A 45 -15.42 9.01 -11.84
CA ALA A 45 -14.96 8.32 -13.03
C ALA A 45 -16.07 7.51 -13.73
N PRO A 46 -17.05 6.87 -13.06
CA PRO A 46 -18.24 6.34 -13.71
C PRO A 46 -19.08 7.41 -14.42
N ILE A 47 -19.19 8.61 -13.85
CA ILE A 47 -19.94 9.71 -14.45
C ILE A 47 -19.21 10.23 -15.69
N GLY A 48 -17.94 10.61 -15.54
CA GLY A 48 -17.13 11.09 -16.67
C GLY A 48 -16.80 9.99 -17.68
N GLY A 49 -16.61 8.77 -17.22
CA GLY A 49 -16.36 7.59 -18.03
C GLY A 49 -17.57 7.20 -18.85
N ALA A 50 -18.79 7.26 -18.29
CA ALA A 50 -20.01 7.13 -19.08
C ALA A 50 -20.05 8.20 -20.19
N THR A 51 -19.71 9.45 -19.89
CA THR A 51 -19.64 10.51 -20.91
C THR A 51 -18.62 10.21 -22.01
N VAL A 52 -17.41 9.76 -21.66
CA VAL A 52 -16.38 9.41 -22.65
C VAL A 52 -16.79 8.20 -23.48
N ILE A 53 -17.37 7.16 -22.86
CA ILE A 53 -17.86 5.97 -23.55
C ILE A 53 -19.02 6.33 -24.48
N SER A 54 -19.97 7.15 -24.02
CA SER A 54 -21.08 7.65 -24.85
C SER A 54 -20.56 8.43 -26.06
N ALA A 55 -19.61 9.35 -25.86
CA ALA A 55 -19.02 10.14 -26.95
C ALA A 55 -18.26 9.26 -27.96
N LEU A 56 -17.58 8.20 -27.50
CA LEU A 56 -16.90 7.25 -28.39
C LEU A 56 -17.90 6.41 -29.19
N LEU A 57 -18.96 5.92 -28.55
CA LEU A 57 -20.02 5.18 -29.24
C LEU A 57 -20.70 6.04 -30.31
N GLU A 58 -20.91 7.32 -30.04
CA GLU A 58 -21.51 8.27 -30.97
C GLU A 58 -20.56 8.66 -32.13
N LEU A 59 -19.25 8.61 -31.90
CA LEU A 59 -18.24 8.90 -32.94
C LEU A 59 -18.03 7.74 -33.92
N PHE A 60 -18.20 6.50 -33.46
CA PHE A 60 -17.93 5.28 -34.24
C PHE A 60 -19.18 4.47 -34.62
N GLY A 61 -20.37 4.95 -34.25
CA GLY A 61 -21.67 4.33 -34.49
C GLY A 61 -22.42 4.95 -35.66
#